data_AF-A0A3D9SUU8-F1
#
_entry.id   AF-A0A3D9SUU8-F1
#
_cell.length_a   1.000
_cell.length_b   1.000
_cell.length_c   1.000
_cell.angle_alpha   90.00
_cell.angle_beta   90.00
_cell.angle_gamma   90.00
#
_symmetry.space_group_name_H-M   'P 1'
#
loop_
_entity.id
_entity.type
_entity.pdbx_description
1 polymer ?
#
loop_
_entity_poly.entity_id
_entity_poly.type
_entity_poly.pdbx_seq_one_letter_code
_entity_poly.pdbx_strand_id
1 'polypeptide(L)'
;MKYVRTALYLDFDNVFTGLFRLDPAAAIQFASEPGVWLHRLSTTLSGHSTRRWLVLRCYLNPSGWVGHRDAEGEPARLYFSRFRPSFVRAGFEVIDCPRYNATKNGADIRIVVDAVDALSADTVYEEFVIASGDSDMTPLLQRLRRSDRRTMIVSPADTAEAFSSIADLILDSQQLLALVQGEPVDVDDEADAAVAAEFGDTPEDVEPVDQDQAYEAFRTRVVAEYEKATAPLVMATLAHELRAELGAAISATNWFGYGAFARAVGSLKLPDLQMSQHQLWDETRHSPPEITAPLVPRIELPDPVERLAALINLPRLPREWWQPIYHTLSEYVHSHTFNLTQCTSWSRDRLREQGLAVNRNTVAFIARGSTFGGCPLYTQPPPSADEIGSAFVNNVLNRTDTESFTEEELTAVRTWLGAHPEDEPDPEPELPT
;
A
#
# COMPACT_ATOMS: atom_id res chain seq x y z
N MET A 1 1.54 -5.23 30.70
CA MET A 1 1.56 -4.97 29.25
C MET A 1 2.21 -3.62 29.01
N LYS A 2 3.27 -3.58 28.18
CA LYS A 2 3.86 -2.32 27.73
C LYS A 2 3.00 -1.82 26.59
N TYR A 3 2.43 -0.62 26.72
CA TYR A 3 1.63 0.01 25.68
C TYR A 3 2.43 1.16 25.08
N VAL A 4 2.29 1.40 23.78
CA VAL A 4 2.80 2.62 23.14
C VAL A 4 1.73 3.70 23.30
N ARG A 5 2.07 4.81 23.95
CA ARG A 5 1.14 5.95 24.10
C ARG A 5 1.07 6.70 22.79
N THR A 6 -0.06 6.59 22.10
CA THR A 6 -0.20 7.08 20.72
C THR A 6 -1.23 8.19 20.63
N ALA A 7 -0.90 9.23 19.86
CA ALA A 7 -1.83 10.28 19.44
C ALA A 7 -2.13 10.13 17.94
N LEU A 8 -3.40 10.07 17.55
CA LEU A 8 -3.84 9.97 16.15
C LEU A 8 -4.62 11.21 15.73
N TYR A 9 -4.20 11.76 14.58
CA TYR A 9 -4.78 12.92 13.94
C TYR A 9 -5.16 12.56 12.51
N LEU A 10 -6.47 12.57 12.22
CA LEU A 10 -7.03 12.18 10.95
C LEU A 10 -7.60 13.38 10.19
N ASP A 11 -6.99 13.72 9.06
CA ASP A 11 -7.64 14.54 8.05
C ASP A 11 -8.65 13.67 7.30
N PHE A 12 -9.92 13.77 7.72
CA PHE A 12 -10.97 12.94 7.17
C PHE A 12 -11.20 13.22 5.70
N ASP A 13 -11.24 14.50 5.31
CA ASP A 13 -11.53 14.91 3.94
C ASP A 13 -10.49 14.33 2.96
N ASN A 14 -9.20 14.43 3.31
CA ASN A 14 -8.10 13.93 2.49
C ASN A 14 -8.11 12.40 2.40
N VAL A 15 -8.13 11.71 3.55
CA VAL A 15 -8.09 10.24 3.61
C VAL A 15 -9.32 9.62 2.97
N PHE A 16 -10.51 10.10 3.30
CA PHE A 16 -11.76 9.57 2.76
C PHE A 16 -11.84 9.79 1.25
N THR A 17 -11.52 10.98 0.75
CA THR A 17 -11.59 11.26 -0.69
C THR A 17 -10.56 10.43 -1.47
N GLY A 18 -9.35 10.26 -0.92
CA GLY A 18 -8.34 9.42 -1.55
C GLY A 18 -8.77 7.95 -1.61
N LEU A 19 -9.25 7.38 -0.51
CA LEU A 19 -9.80 6.03 -0.50
C LEU A 19 -11.01 5.89 -1.43
N PHE A 20 -11.92 6.87 -1.44
CA PHE A 20 -13.14 6.82 -2.24
C PHE A 20 -12.84 6.82 -3.74
N ARG A 21 -11.78 7.51 -4.16
CA ARG A 21 -11.32 7.45 -5.54
C ARG A 21 -10.86 6.05 -5.93
N LEU A 22 -10.24 5.31 -5.02
CA LEU A 22 -9.69 3.97 -5.27
C LEU A 22 -10.74 2.86 -5.15
N ASP A 23 -11.51 2.88 -4.07
CA ASP A 23 -12.54 1.90 -3.75
C ASP A 23 -13.65 2.58 -2.90
N PRO A 24 -14.77 2.99 -3.52
CA PRO A 24 -15.87 3.66 -2.83
C PRO A 24 -16.47 2.83 -1.69
N ALA A 25 -16.54 1.51 -1.85
CA ALA A 25 -17.13 0.63 -0.85
C ALA A 25 -16.24 0.56 0.40
N ALA A 26 -14.92 0.37 0.20
CA ALA A 26 -13.95 0.40 1.28
C ALA A 26 -13.88 1.77 1.98
N ALA A 27 -13.97 2.87 1.23
CA ALA A 27 -14.01 4.22 1.83
C ALA A 27 -15.27 4.42 2.70
N ILE A 28 -16.43 3.97 2.25
CA ILE A 28 -17.66 4.01 3.04
C ILE A 28 -17.52 3.15 4.29
N GLN A 29 -16.90 1.96 4.20
CA GLN A 29 -16.61 1.11 5.34
C GLN A 29 -15.66 1.80 6.34
N PHE A 30 -14.56 2.39 5.87
CA PHE A 30 -13.61 3.18 6.67
C PHE A 30 -14.32 4.23 7.51
N ALA A 31 -15.25 4.97 6.91
CA ALA A 31 -15.97 6.04 7.60
C ALA A 31 -17.14 5.55 8.45
N SER A 32 -17.77 4.42 8.10
CA SER A 32 -18.93 3.89 8.80
C SER A 32 -18.55 3.08 10.04
N GLU A 33 -17.38 2.44 10.03
CA GLU A 33 -16.92 1.49 11.05
C GLU A 33 -15.51 1.82 11.61
N PRO A 34 -15.25 3.06 12.08
CA PRO A 34 -13.89 3.45 12.47
C PRO A 34 -13.29 2.66 13.63
N GLY A 35 -14.13 2.13 14.53
CA GLY A 35 -13.66 1.28 15.62
C GLY A 35 -13.01 -0.03 15.15
N VAL A 36 -13.42 -0.55 13.99
CA VAL A 36 -12.93 -1.84 13.47
C VAL A 36 -11.48 -1.70 12.99
N TRP A 37 -11.21 -0.77 12.07
CA TRP A 37 -9.84 -0.56 11.59
C TRP A 37 -8.94 0.06 12.66
N LEU A 38 -9.48 0.87 13.58
CA LEU A 38 -8.70 1.41 14.70
C LEU A 38 -8.24 0.30 15.65
N HIS A 39 -9.09 -0.69 15.90
CA HIS A 39 -8.73 -1.86 16.69
C HIS A 39 -7.62 -2.67 16.01
N ARG A 40 -7.74 -2.95 14.71
CA ARG A 40 -6.68 -3.63 13.94
C ARG A 40 -5.38 -2.83 13.96
N LEU A 41 -5.45 -1.52 13.71
CA LEU A 41 -4.29 -0.64 13.75
C LEU A 41 -3.57 -0.68 15.11
N SER A 42 -4.29 -0.93 16.21
CA SER A 42 -3.67 -1.03 17.54
C SER A 42 -2.77 -2.25 17.73
N THR A 43 -2.87 -3.27 16.85
CA THR A 43 -2.16 -4.55 16.95
C THR A 43 -1.23 -4.85 15.77
N THR A 44 -1.44 -4.25 14.59
CA THR A 44 -0.74 -4.64 13.35
C THR A 44 0.77 -4.29 13.30
N LEU A 45 1.21 -3.18 13.91
CA LEU A 45 2.49 -2.53 13.54
C LEU A 45 3.47 -2.29 14.70
N SER A 46 3.15 -2.75 15.91
CA SER A 46 3.99 -2.51 17.09
C SER A 46 4.42 -3.85 17.67
N GLY A 47 5.51 -4.40 17.13
CA GLY A 47 6.05 -5.71 17.52
C GLY A 47 6.28 -5.81 19.02
N HIS A 48 5.35 -6.48 19.73
CA HIS A 48 5.30 -6.74 21.18
C HIS A 48 4.60 -5.70 22.08
N SER A 49 4.03 -4.59 21.57
CA SER A 49 3.32 -3.61 22.41
C SER A 49 2.10 -3.06 21.69
N THR A 50 0.92 -3.12 22.30
CA THR A 50 -0.28 -2.56 21.67
C THR A 50 -0.33 -1.05 21.84
N ARG A 51 -0.96 -0.35 20.89
CA ARG A 51 -1.18 1.10 21.00
C ARG A 51 -2.23 1.38 22.05
N ARG A 52 -1.93 2.33 22.94
CA ARG A 52 -2.91 2.99 23.80
C ARG A 52 -3.20 4.35 23.20
N TRP A 53 -4.37 4.48 22.58
CA TRP A 53 -4.85 5.74 22.03
C TRP A 53 -5.14 6.73 23.15
N LEU A 54 -4.34 7.79 23.24
CA LEU A 54 -4.54 8.89 24.18
C LEU A 54 -5.19 10.10 23.52
N VAL A 55 -5.02 10.25 22.21
CA VAL A 55 -5.69 11.25 21.37
C VAL A 55 -6.24 10.54 20.14
N LEU A 56 -7.52 10.76 19.85
CA LEU A 56 -8.19 10.35 18.62
C LEU A 56 -8.95 11.57 18.10
N ARG A 57 -8.40 12.26 17.11
CA ARG A 57 -9.02 13.45 16.52
C ARG A 57 -9.30 13.26 15.04
N CYS A 58 -10.53 13.57 14.65
CA CYS A 58 -11.00 13.50 13.27
C CYS A 58 -11.38 14.92 12.83
N TYR A 59 -10.61 15.47 11.89
CA TYR A 59 -10.80 16.81 11.34
C TYR A 59 -11.62 16.67 10.07
N LEU A 60 -12.82 17.25 10.09
CA LEU A 60 -13.83 17.00 9.07
C LEU A 60 -14.47 18.32 8.65
N ASN A 61 -14.65 18.52 7.35
CA ASN A 61 -15.47 19.62 6.85
C ASN A 61 -16.97 19.24 6.90
N PRO A 62 -17.79 19.93 7.71
CA PRO A 62 -19.20 19.56 7.89
C PRO A 62 -20.04 19.70 6.62
N SER A 63 -19.57 20.49 5.65
CA SER A 63 -20.21 20.67 4.34
C SER A 63 -19.48 19.92 3.22
N GLY A 64 -18.46 19.11 3.54
CA GLY A 64 -17.73 18.30 2.58
C GLY A 64 -18.58 17.16 2.04
N TRP A 65 -18.36 16.81 0.77
CA TRP A 65 -19.06 15.73 0.08
C TRP A 65 -18.23 15.18 -1.08
N VAL A 66 -18.54 13.95 -1.48
CA VAL A 66 -18.10 13.34 -2.74
C VAL A 66 -19.31 12.98 -3.60
N GLY A 67 -19.11 12.93 -4.92
CA GLY A 67 -20.10 12.39 -5.83
C GLY A 67 -20.27 10.90 -5.57
N HIS A 68 -21.51 10.43 -5.50
CA HIS A 68 -21.87 9.04 -5.29
C HIS A 68 -23.06 8.69 -6.20
N ARG A 69 -23.34 7.41 -6.40
CA ARG A 69 -24.58 6.95 -7.02
C ARG A 69 -25.47 6.37 -5.93
N ASP A 70 -26.73 6.75 -5.87
CA ASP A 70 -27.68 6.19 -4.91
C ASP A 70 -28.05 4.74 -5.24
N ALA A 71 -29.01 4.17 -4.49
CA ALA A 71 -29.43 2.78 -4.67
C ALA A 71 -30.07 2.53 -6.03
N GLU A 72 -30.60 3.58 -6.65
CA GLU A 72 -31.21 3.59 -7.97
C GLU A 72 -30.18 3.90 -9.09
N GLY A 73 -28.94 4.21 -8.73
CA GLY A 73 -27.85 4.51 -9.65
C GLY A 73 -27.74 5.98 -10.06
N GLU A 74 -28.56 6.86 -9.48
CA GLU A 74 -28.62 8.28 -9.83
C GLU A 74 -27.53 9.10 -9.15
N PRO A 75 -27.01 10.16 -9.78
CA PRO A 75 -26.00 11.03 -9.19
C PRO A 75 -26.49 11.68 -7.88
N ALA A 76 -25.82 11.36 -6.79
CA ALA A 76 -26.10 11.85 -5.45
C ALA A 76 -24.84 12.46 -4.80
N ARG A 77 -25.05 13.19 -3.70
CA ARG A 77 -23.95 13.70 -2.85
C ARG A 77 -23.88 12.90 -1.56
N LEU A 78 -22.73 12.31 -1.31
CA LEU A 78 -22.43 11.67 -0.03
C LEU A 78 -21.71 12.67 0.87
N TYR A 79 -22.45 13.25 1.82
CA TYR A 79 -21.91 14.23 2.76
C TYR A 79 -21.10 13.59 3.89
N PHE A 80 -19.95 14.19 4.20
CA PHE A 80 -19.04 13.71 5.25
C PHE A 80 -19.67 13.73 6.64
N SER A 81 -20.55 14.71 6.91
CA SER A 81 -21.27 14.84 8.17
C SER A 81 -22.10 13.61 8.54
N ARG A 82 -22.50 12.78 7.55
CA ARG A 82 -23.18 11.49 7.77
C ARG A 82 -22.37 10.53 8.65
N PHE A 83 -21.03 10.61 8.59
CA PHE A 83 -20.13 9.68 9.28
C PHE A 83 -19.75 10.14 10.70
N ARG A 84 -20.04 11.39 11.08
CA ARG A 84 -19.74 11.93 12.42
C ARG A 84 -20.21 11.01 13.56
N PRO A 85 -21.44 10.47 13.58
CA PRO A 85 -21.88 9.58 14.65
C PRO A 85 -21.02 8.32 14.78
N SER A 86 -20.50 7.77 13.68
CA SER A 86 -19.64 6.60 13.69
C SER A 86 -18.28 6.87 14.35
N PHE A 87 -17.65 8.00 14.03
CA PHE A 87 -16.40 8.43 14.67
C PHE A 87 -16.56 8.72 16.16
N VAL A 88 -17.64 9.43 16.54
CA VAL A 88 -17.94 9.70 17.95
C VAL A 88 -18.13 8.40 18.75
N ARG A 89 -18.87 7.42 18.20
CA ARG A 89 -19.04 6.10 18.84
C ARG A 89 -17.73 5.32 18.97
N ALA A 90 -16.79 5.53 18.05
CA ALA A 90 -15.46 4.92 18.09
C ALA A 90 -14.47 5.67 19.01
N GLY A 91 -14.90 6.73 19.70
CA GLY A 91 -14.09 7.47 20.66
C GLY A 91 -13.28 8.63 20.09
N PHE A 92 -13.56 9.06 18.86
CA PHE A 92 -12.93 10.24 18.27
C PHE A 92 -13.59 11.54 18.76
N GLU A 93 -12.77 12.54 19.02
CA GLU A 93 -13.18 13.94 19.01
C GLU A 93 -13.27 14.41 17.55
N VAL A 94 -14.48 14.78 17.09
CA VAL A 94 -14.71 15.28 15.73
C VAL A 94 -14.66 16.80 15.73
N ILE A 95 -13.68 17.35 15.03
CA ILE A 95 -13.38 18.79 14.94
C ILE A 95 -13.87 19.31 13.60
N ASP A 96 -14.78 20.28 13.63
CA ASP A 96 -15.31 20.89 12.42
C ASP A 96 -14.28 21.85 11.79
N CYS A 97 -13.91 21.55 10.55
CA CYS A 97 -12.97 22.32 9.73
C CYS A 97 -13.69 22.87 8.49
N PRO A 98 -14.51 23.93 8.62
CA PRO A 98 -15.21 24.53 7.49
C PRO A 98 -14.21 25.09 6.47
N ARG A 99 -14.64 25.16 5.20
CA ARG A 99 -13.80 25.70 4.12
C ARG A 99 -13.60 27.21 4.30
N TYR A 100 -12.37 27.66 4.07
CA TYR A 100 -12.05 29.09 3.95
C TYR A 100 -12.31 29.61 2.54
N ASN A 101 -12.10 28.76 1.52
CA ASN A 101 -12.34 29.07 0.12
C ASN A 101 -12.70 27.78 -0.65
N ALA A 102 -12.79 27.85 -1.98
CA ALA A 102 -13.22 26.71 -2.80
C ALA A 102 -12.34 25.45 -2.62
N THR A 103 -11.05 25.59 -2.32
CA THR A 103 -10.06 24.50 -2.37
C THR A 103 -9.38 24.19 -1.04
N LYS A 104 -9.44 25.07 -0.04
CA LYS A 104 -8.74 24.89 1.24
C LYS A 104 -9.69 24.83 2.44
N ASN A 105 -9.55 23.79 3.24
CA ASN A 105 -10.06 23.73 4.60
C ASN A 105 -8.95 24.11 5.59
N GLY A 106 -9.28 24.27 6.88
CA GLY A 106 -8.30 24.56 7.93
C GLY A 106 -7.74 23.33 8.63
N ALA A 107 -7.97 22.12 8.09
CA ALA A 107 -7.63 20.88 8.76
C ALA A 107 -6.12 20.76 8.97
N ASP A 108 -5.30 21.04 7.95
CA ASP A 108 -3.85 20.87 8.02
C ASP A 108 -3.21 21.72 9.12
N ILE A 109 -3.54 23.01 9.12
CA ILE A 109 -3.06 23.96 10.13
C ILE A 109 -3.52 23.51 11.51
N ARG A 110 -4.77 23.06 11.64
CA ARG A 110 -5.31 22.67 12.94
C ARG A 110 -4.66 21.40 13.47
N ILE A 111 -4.44 20.39 12.61
CA ILE A 111 -3.69 19.18 12.94
C ILE A 111 -2.30 19.54 13.44
N VAL A 112 -1.58 20.42 12.73
CA VAL A 112 -0.23 20.85 13.11
C VAL A 112 -0.22 21.53 14.49
N VAL A 113 -1.14 22.47 14.73
CA VAL A 113 -1.25 23.16 16.02
C VAL A 113 -1.54 22.15 17.14
N ASP A 114 -2.55 21.31 16.97
CA ASP A 114 -2.98 20.34 17.98
C ASP A 114 -1.90 19.27 18.26
N ALA A 115 -1.11 18.87 17.26
CA ALA A 115 0.01 17.95 17.42
C ALA A 115 1.21 18.59 18.13
N VAL A 116 1.51 19.87 17.85
CA VAL A 116 2.56 20.62 18.56
C VAL A 116 2.18 20.89 20.02
N ASP A 117 0.90 21.17 20.28
CA ASP A 117 0.38 21.32 21.64
C ASP A 117 0.50 20.01 22.41
N ALA A 118 0.12 18.88 21.80
CA ALA A 118 0.32 17.56 22.41
C ALA A 118 1.80 17.22 22.63
N LEU A 119 2.68 17.60 21.70
CA LEU A 119 4.13 17.44 21.87
C LEU A 119 4.67 18.22 23.08
N SER A 120 4.04 19.35 23.41
CA SER A 120 4.45 20.25 24.50
C SER A 120 3.73 19.98 25.82
N ALA A 121 2.82 19.01 25.86
CA ALA A 121 2.08 18.64 27.06
C ALA A 121 2.93 17.86 28.06
N ASP A 122 2.51 17.85 29.34
CA ASP A 122 3.14 17.03 30.39
C ASP A 122 3.07 15.52 30.07
N THR A 123 2.06 15.11 29.30
CA THR A 123 1.92 13.73 28.84
C THR A 123 2.90 13.44 27.72
N VAL A 124 3.79 12.48 27.94
CA VAL A 124 4.69 12.01 26.88
C VAL A 124 3.93 11.03 25.97
N TYR A 125 3.59 11.48 24.77
CA TYR A 125 3.18 10.60 23.66
C TYR A 125 4.45 10.00 23.06
N GLU A 126 4.47 8.70 22.79
CA GLU A 126 5.63 8.00 22.21
C GLU A 126 5.54 7.91 20.68
N GLU A 127 4.31 7.98 20.16
CA GLU A 127 4.01 7.87 18.74
C GLU A 127 2.92 8.87 18.32
N PHE A 128 3.09 9.43 17.14
CA PHE A 128 2.13 10.28 16.45
C PHE A 128 1.73 9.62 15.14
N VAL A 129 0.44 9.32 14.99
CA VAL A 129 -0.15 8.85 13.73
C VAL A 129 -0.79 10.03 13.03
N ILE A 130 -0.24 10.41 11.88
CA ILE A 130 -0.76 11.48 11.02
C ILE A 130 -1.41 10.82 9.81
N ALA A 131 -2.74 10.81 9.78
CA ALA A 131 -3.50 10.29 8.66
C ALA A 131 -3.88 11.44 7.72
N SER A 132 -2.97 11.70 6.77
CA SER A 132 -3.10 12.69 5.69
C SER A 132 -2.09 12.36 4.60
N GLY A 133 -2.44 12.65 3.35
CA GLY A 133 -1.53 12.65 2.20
C GLY A 133 -0.88 13.99 1.91
N ASP A 134 -1.07 15.02 2.75
CA ASP A 134 -0.50 16.35 2.51
C ASP A 134 0.97 16.46 2.98
N SER A 135 1.87 16.61 2.01
CA SER A 135 3.31 16.78 2.25
C SER A 135 3.67 18.10 2.94
N ASP A 136 2.78 19.09 2.98
CA ASP A 136 2.99 20.36 3.68
C ASP A 136 3.19 20.16 5.20
N MET A 137 2.84 18.97 5.73
CA MET A 137 3.10 18.57 7.12
C MET A 137 4.54 18.12 7.39
N THR A 138 5.43 18.11 6.39
CA THR A 138 6.85 17.76 6.56
C THR A 138 7.53 18.46 7.76
N PRO A 139 7.36 19.78 7.99
CA PRO A 139 7.95 20.45 9.16
C PRO A 139 7.45 19.93 10.51
N LEU A 140 6.20 19.45 10.60
CA LEU A 140 5.67 18.82 11.81
C LEU A 140 6.42 17.52 12.12
N LEU A 141 6.59 16.65 11.12
CA LEU A 141 7.32 15.39 11.27
C LEU A 141 8.77 15.61 11.72
N GLN A 142 9.45 16.60 11.13
CA GLN A 142 10.81 16.98 11.57
C GLN A 142 10.83 17.40 13.04
N ARG A 143 9.82 18.14 13.50
CA ARG A 143 9.74 18.58 14.91
C ARG A 143 9.48 17.40 15.84
N LEU A 144 8.58 16.48 15.47
CA LEU A 144 8.32 15.26 16.22
C LEU A 144 9.59 14.41 16.35
N ARG A 145 10.31 14.19 15.23
CA ARG A 145 11.58 13.46 15.21
C ARG A 145 12.66 14.12 16.05
N ARG A 146 12.79 15.46 16.01
CA ARG A 146 13.72 16.22 16.87
C ARG A 146 13.43 16.04 18.36
N SER A 147 12.18 15.74 18.72
CA SER A 147 11.78 15.47 20.09
C SER A 147 11.84 13.98 20.45
N ASP A 148 12.42 13.13 19.60
CA ASP A 148 12.52 11.68 19.80
C ASP A 148 11.12 11.04 19.93
N ARG A 149 10.28 11.25 18.91
CA ARG A 149 8.93 10.69 18.79
C ARG A 149 8.83 9.85 17.54
N ARG A 150 8.20 8.69 17.65
CA ARG A 150 7.86 7.86 16.50
C ARG A 150 6.75 8.50 15.70
N THR A 151 6.81 8.37 14.39
CA THR A 151 5.87 8.94 13.44
C THR A 151 5.37 7.86 12.49
N MET A 152 4.05 7.75 12.41
CA MET A 152 3.40 6.89 11.43
C MET A 152 2.53 7.77 10.53
N ILE A 153 2.70 7.61 9.22
CA ILE A 153 1.86 8.27 8.23
C ILE A 153 0.84 7.25 7.72
N VAL A 154 -0.42 7.68 7.60
CA VAL A 154 -1.46 6.92 6.90
C VAL A 154 -1.87 7.74 5.70
N SER A 155 -1.47 7.31 4.50
CA SER A 155 -1.72 8.07 3.27
C SER A 155 -2.59 7.27 2.29
N PRO A 156 -3.67 7.86 1.76
CA PRO A 156 -4.49 7.24 0.73
C PRO A 156 -3.88 7.38 -0.69
N ALA A 157 -2.74 8.07 -0.84
CA ALA A 157 -2.11 8.39 -2.11
C ALA A 157 -0.59 8.16 -2.07
N ASP A 158 0.03 8.12 -3.25
CA ASP A 158 1.49 8.10 -3.40
C ASP A 158 2.08 9.25 -2.56
N THR A 159 2.91 8.87 -1.59
CA THR A 159 3.48 9.82 -0.66
C THR A 159 4.75 10.42 -1.25
N ALA A 160 4.92 11.74 -1.16
CA ALA A 160 6.15 12.40 -1.63
C ALA A 160 7.39 11.81 -0.92
N GLU A 161 8.50 11.65 -1.64
CA GLU A 161 9.74 11.04 -1.12
C GLU A 161 10.28 11.76 0.15
N ALA A 162 10.14 13.08 0.19
CA ALA A 162 10.51 13.86 1.37
C ALA A 162 9.61 13.57 2.58
N PHE A 163 8.32 13.27 2.35
CA PHE A 163 7.37 12.93 3.41
C PHE A 163 7.59 11.50 3.91
N SER A 164 7.91 10.56 3.01
CA SER A 164 8.19 9.17 3.35
C SER A 164 9.52 8.98 4.10
N SER A 165 10.59 9.65 3.68
CA SER A 165 11.94 9.51 4.27
C SER A 165 12.07 10.00 5.73
N ILE A 166 11.13 10.83 6.19
CA ILE A 166 11.13 11.36 7.56
C ILE A 166 10.33 10.48 8.51
N ALA A 167 9.30 9.79 8.01
CA ALA A 167 8.43 8.93 8.80
C ALA A 167 9.16 7.66 9.26
N ASP A 168 8.83 7.17 10.46
CA ASP A 168 9.32 5.86 10.91
C ASP A 168 8.52 4.72 10.29
N LEU A 169 7.25 4.98 9.95
CA LEU A 169 6.36 4.02 9.33
C LEU A 169 5.36 4.72 8.39
N ILE A 170 5.04 4.05 7.28
CA ILE A 170 4.02 4.49 6.33
C ILE A 170 3.06 3.34 6.14
N LEU A 171 1.77 3.64 6.30
CA LEU A 171 0.68 2.80 5.84
C LEU A 171 0.17 3.41 4.54
N ASP A 172 0.52 2.78 3.42
CA ASP A 172 0.10 3.24 2.11
C ASP A 172 -1.39 2.94 1.84
N SER A 173 -1.87 3.36 0.67
CA SER A 173 -3.26 3.15 0.26
C SER A 173 -3.69 1.68 0.22
N GLN A 174 -2.81 0.78 -0.22
CA GLN A 174 -3.10 -0.65 -0.35
C GLN A 174 -3.18 -1.31 1.02
N GLN A 175 -2.23 -0.98 1.90
CA GLN A 175 -2.21 -1.44 3.28
C GLN A 175 -3.37 -0.88 4.09
N LEU A 176 -3.76 0.38 3.86
CA LEU A 176 -4.93 0.99 4.48
C LEU A 176 -6.23 0.32 4.03
N LEU A 177 -6.37 0.02 2.73
CA LEU A 177 -7.52 -0.73 2.21
C LEU A 177 -7.61 -2.13 2.82
N ALA A 178 -6.50 -2.88 2.82
CA ALA A 178 -6.41 -4.18 3.47
C ALA A 178 -6.79 -4.11 4.96
N LEU A 179 -6.25 -3.11 5.68
CA LEU A 179 -6.58 -2.88 7.09
C LEU A 179 -8.08 -2.62 7.32
N VAL A 180 -8.71 -1.81 6.47
CA VAL A 180 -10.14 -1.49 6.54
C VAL A 180 -10.99 -2.71 6.24
N GLN A 181 -10.62 -3.48 5.23
CA GLN A 181 -11.35 -4.67 4.78
C GLN A 181 -11.08 -5.90 5.68
N GLY A 182 -10.06 -5.83 6.55
CA GLY A 182 -9.71 -6.91 7.47
C GLY A 182 -8.84 -7.98 6.84
N GLU A 183 -8.19 -7.64 5.74
CA GLU A 183 -7.22 -8.47 5.08
C GLU A 183 -5.83 -8.35 5.75
N PRO A 184 -4.95 -9.33 5.59
CA PRO A 184 -3.57 -9.24 6.06
C PRO A 184 -2.88 -8.00 5.47
N VAL A 185 -2.17 -7.26 6.34
CA VAL A 185 -1.35 -6.12 5.93
C VAL A 185 0.08 -6.62 5.78
N ASP A 186 0.53 -6.78 4.54
CA ASP A 186 1.93 -7.09 4.22
C ASP A 186 2.75 -5.79 4.22
N VAL A 187 3.78 -5.77 5.05
CA VAL A 187 4.69 -4.62 5.24
C VAL A 187 6.05 -4.81 4.55
N ASP A 188 6.29 -5.98 3.93
CA ASP A 188 7.62 -6.40 3.46
C ASP A 188 7.68 -6.77 1.94
N ASP A 189 6.69 -6.36 1.14
CA ASP A 189 6.48 -6.86 -0.24
C ASP A 189 7.57 -6.51 -1.29
N GLU A 190 8.65 -5.80 -0.94
CA GLU A 190 9.76 -5.55 -1.88
C GLU A 190 10.72 -6.76 -2.01
N ALA A 191 10.74 -7.70 -1.06
CA ALA A 191 11.70 -8.81 -1.06
C ALA A 191 11.23 -10.09 -1.76
N ASP A 192 9.91 -10.30 -1.90
CA ASP A 192 9.36 -11.60 -2.28
C ASP A 192 9.23 -11.82 -3.81
N ALA A 193 9.46 -10.79 -4.63
CA ALA A 193 9.33 -10.89 -6.08
C ALA A 193 10.45 -11.70 -6.75
N ALA A 194 11.63 -11.82 -6.15
CA ALA A 194 12.75 -12.56 -6.74
C ALA A 194 12.69 -14.08 -6.50
N VAL A 195 11.91 -14.54 -5.52
CA VAL A 195 11.87 -15.96 -5.11
C VAL A 195 10.63 -16.68 -5.64
N ALA A 196 9.56 -15.93 -5.94
CA ALA A 196 8.32 -16.49 -6.49
C ALA A 196 8.43 -16.92 -7.97
N ALA A 197 9.55 -16.64 -8.64
CA ALA A 197 9.73 -16.92 -10.06
C ALA A 197 10.13 -18.37 -10.38
N GLU A 198 10.46 -19.22 -9.40
CA GLU A 198 10.87 -20.61 -9.71
C GLU A 198 9.96 -21.75 -9.25
N PHE A 199 9.06 -21.61 -8.27
CA PHE A 199 8.31 -22.80 -7.82
C PHE A 199 6.87 -22.50 -7.44
N GLY A 200 5.95 -23.08 -8.21
CA GLY A 200 4.53 -23.12 -7.90
C GLY A 200 4.27 -24.13 -6.79
N ASP A 201 3.40 -23.76 -5.85
CA ASP A 201 2.81 -24.72 -4.94
C ASP A 201 1.34 -24.36 -4.71
N THR A 202 0.46 -25.33 -4.97
CA THR A 202 -0.97 -25.29 -4.71
C THR A 202 -1.22 -25.71 -3.26
N PRO A 203 -2.13 -25.08 -2.51
CA PRO A 203 -2.47 -25.57 -1.17
C PRO A 203 -3.31 -26.85 -1.28
N GLU A 204 -2.74 -28.00 -0.90
CA GLU A 204 -3.49 -29.21 -0.59
C GLU A 204 -4.01 -29.17 0.87
N ASP A 205 -5.21 -29.73 1.07
CA ASP A 205 -5.87 -29.90 2.36
C ASP A 205 -5.03 -30.73 3.35
N VAL A 206 -4.71 -30.18 4.53
CA VAL A 206 -4.04 -30.94 5.61
C VAL A 206 -4.65 -30.64 6.98
N GLU A 207 -4.78 -31.70 7.77
CA GLU A 207 -5.26 -31.80 9.16
C GLU A 207 -4.66 -30.77 10.14
N PRO A 208 -5.34 -30.48 11.28
CA PRO A 208 -4.90 -29.47 12.23
C PRO A 208 -3.54 -29.85 12.85
N VAL A 209 -2.48 -29.19 12.38
CA VAL A 209 -1.13 -29.29 12.96
C VAL A 209 -1.10 -28.58 14.31
N ASP A 210 -0.50 -29.23 15.32
CA ASP A 210 -0.22 -28.65 16.62
C ASP A 210 0.73 -27.44 16.46
N GLN A 211 0.18 -26.23 16.64
CA GLN A 211 0.88 -24.97 16.38
C GLN A 211 2.09 -24.78 17.31
N ASP A 212 2.02 -25.29 18.54
CA ASP A 212 3.10 -25.17 19.50
C ASP A 212 4.30 -26.03 19.08
N GLN A 213 4.04 -27.23 18.55
CA GLN A 213 5.08 -28.11 18.02
C GLN A 213 5.75 -27.53 16.77
N ALA A 214 4.95 -26.95 15.86
CA ALA A 214 5.47 -26.32 14.64
C ALA A 214 6.30 -25.07 14.95
N TYR A 215 5.90 -24.27 15.95
CA TYR A 215 6.67 -23.11 16.39
C TYR A 215 8.01 -23.50 17.03
N GLU A 216 8.04 -24.55 17.86
CA GLU A 216 9.30 -25.04 18.44
C GLU A 216 10.23 -25.67 17.40
N ALA A 217 9.69 -26.32 16.37
CA ALA A 217 10.47 -26.78 15.21
C ALA A 217 11.09 -25.60 14.44
N PHE A 218 10.28 -24.56 14.14
CA PHE A 218 10.75 -23.31 13.55
C PHE A 218 11.88 -22.69 14.36
N ARG A 219 11.67 -22.50 15.67
CA ARG A 219 12.65 -21.93 16.59
C ARG A 219 13.95 -22.72 16.58
N THR A 220 13.86 -24.04 16.72
CA THR A 220 15.03 -24.93 16.75
C THR A 220 15.86 -24.79 15.48
N ARG A 221 15.20 -24.78 14.31
CA ARG A 221 15.86 -24.66 13.01
C ARG A 221 16.53 -23.30 12.83
N VAL A 222 15.82 -22.21 13.10
CA VAL A 222 16.38 -20.84 12.95
C VAL A 222 17.56 -20.63 13.90
N VAL A 223 17.45 -21.05 15.16
CA VAL A 223 18.55 -20.97 16.14
C VAL A 223 19.77 -21.76 15.66
N ALA A 224 19.57 -23.00 15.21
CA ALA A 224 20.65 -23.86 14.75
C ALA A 224 21.39 -23.29 13.53
N GLU A 225 20.67 -22.72 12.57
CA GLU A 225 21.28 -22.07 11.41
C GLU A 225 21.99 -20.77 11.79
N TYR A 226 21.38 -19.96 12.67
CA TYR A 226 22.00 -18.72 13.17
C TYR A 226 23.31 -18.97 13.94
N GLU A 227 23.36 -20.02 14.76
CA GLU A 227 24.56 -20.38 15.51
C GLU A 227 25.66 -20.96 14.61
N LYS A 228 25.30 -21.75 13.60
CA LYS A 228 26.25 -22.35 12.65
C LYS A 228 26.77 -21.38 11.59
N ALA A 229 26.02 -20.31 11.32
CA ALA A 229 26.34 -19.35 10.28
C ALA A 229 27.76 -18.76 10.44
N THR A 230 28.59 -18.93 9.41
CA THR A 230 29.90 -18.30 9.30
C THR A 230 29.88 -16.98 8.50
N ALA A 231 28.71 -16.63 7.95
CA ALA A 231 28.43 -15.42 7.19
C ALA A 231 26.94 -15.01 7.36
N PRO A 232 26.53 -13.78 6.98
CA PRO A 232 25.13 -13.37 7.00
C PRO A 232 24.21 -14.36 6.27
N LEU A 233 23.08 -14.69 6.90
CA LEU A 233 22.09 -15.63 6.38
C LEU A 233 21.08 -14.90 5.50
N VAL A 234 20.79 -15.46 4.32
CA VAL A 234 19.73 -14.95 3.42
C VAL A 234 18.38 -15.41 3.93
N MET A 235 17.52 -14.44 4.27
CA MET A 235 16.22 -14.69 4.89
C MET A 235 15.27 -15.44 3.97
N ALA A 236 15.29 -15.13 2.67
CA ALA A 236 14.50 -15.83 1.66
C ALA A 236 14.80 -17.34 1.61
N THR A 237 16.09 -17.70 1.63
CA THR A 237 16.53 -19.11 1.60
C THR A 237 16.06 -19.85 2.85
N LEU A 238 16.27 -19.24 4.02
CA LEU A 238 15.88 -19.85 5.29
C LEU A 238 14.35 -19.96 5.42
N ALA A 239 13.61 -18.95 4.97
CA ALA A 239 12.15 -18.96 4.92
C ALA A 239 11.62 -20.06 3.99
N HIS A 240 12.25 -20.28 2.84
CA HIS A 240 11.88 -21.33 1.89
C HIS A 240 12.09 -22.72 2.48
N GLU A 241 13.25 -23.00 3.07
CA GLU A 241 13.53 -24.29 3.74
C GLU A 241 12.51 -24.59 4.83
N LEU A 242 12.18 -23.59 5.64
CA LEU A 242 11.18 -23.72 6.71
C LEU A 242 9.76 -23.91 6.18
N ARG A 243 9.41 -23.29 5.05
CA ARG A 243 8.13 -23.53 4.38
C ARG A 243 8.04 -24.94 3.80
N ALA A 244 9.13 -25.48 3.26
CA ALA A 244 9.16 -26.87 2.80
C ALA A 244 8.98 -27.88 3.95
N GLU A 245 9.50 -27.55 5.14
CA GLU A 245 9.44 -28.43 6.31
C GLU A 245 8.14 -28.28 7.13
N LEU A 246 7.62 -27.06 7.28
CA LEU A 246 6.52 -26.71 8.20
C LEU A 246 5.31 -26.09 7.49
N GLY A 247 5.23 -26.22 6.16
CA GLY A 247 4.39 -25.42 5.25
C GLY A 247 2.92 -25.27 5.66
N ALA A 248 2.26 -26.34 6.10
CA ALA A 248 0.85 -26.27 6.50
C ALA A 248 0.63 -25.35 7.72
N ALA A 249 1.52 -25.40 8.71
CA ALA A 249 1.42 -24.57 9.91
C ALA A 249 1.77 -23.11 9.63
N ILE A 250 2.81 -22.86 8.83
CA ILE A 250 3.25 -21.50 8.47
C ILE A 250 2.21 -20.80 7.60
N SER A 251 1.67 -21.48 6.59
CA SER A 251 0.69 -20.91 5.66
C SER A 251 -0.67 -20.64 6.33
N ALA A 252 -1.15 -21.56 7.18
CA ALA A 252 -2.42 -21.39 7.88
C ALA A 252 -2.42 -20.28 8.93
N THR A 253 -1.25 -20.01 9.54
CA THR A 253 -1.13 -19.02 10.64
C THR A 253 -0.43 -17.73 10.22
N ASN A 254 0.00 -17.64 8.97
CA ASN A 254 0.88 -16.61 8.46
C ASN A 254 2.08 -16.38 9.40
N TRP A 255 2.99 -17.37 9.44
CA TRP A 255 4.15 -17.37 10.34
C TRP A 255 3.78 -17.29 11.82
N PHE A 256 2.95 -18.20 12.32
CA PHE A 256 2.56 -18.32 13.74
C PHE A 256 1.91 -17.04 14.30
N GLY A 257 1.17 -16.31 13.47
CA GLY A 257 0.56 -15.03 13.81
C GLY A 257 1.50 -13.83 13.75
N TYR A 258 2.77 -14.01 13.39
CA TYR A 258 3.73 -12.91 13.22
C TYR A 258 3.63 -12.24 11.86
N GLY A 259 2.88 -12.80 10.91
CA GLY A 259 2.54 -12.22 9.62
C GLY A 259 3.66 -12.23 8.57
N ALA A 260 4.93 -12.29 8.97
CA ALA A 260 6.07 -12.41 8.06
C ALA A 260 7.21 -13.17 8.73
N PHE A 261 8.07 -13.79 7.92
CA PHE A 261 9.24 -14.53 8.41
C PHE A 261 10.15 -13.66 9.27
N ALA A 262 10.44 -12.43 8.82
CA ALA A 262 11.29 -11.49 9.53
C ALA A 262 10.79 -11.21 10.96
N ARG A 263 9.48 -11.01 11.10
CA ARG A 263 8.84 -10.78 12.40
C ARG A 263 8.87 -12.04 13.28
N ALA A 264 8.69 -13.22 12.69
CA ALA A 264 8.80 -14.49 13.41
C ALA A 264 10.23 -14.76 13.91
N VAL A 265 11.26 -14.44 13.13
CA VAL A 265 12.66 -14.52 13.58
C VAL A 265 12.94 -13.50 14.68
N GLY A 266 12.46 -12.26 14.52
CA GLY A 266 12.64 -11.20 15.52
C GLY A 266 12.01 -11.52 16.89
N SER A 267 10.97 -12.37 16.92
CA SER A 267 10.35 -12.82 18.17
C SER A 267 11.23 -13.77 18.99
N LEU A 268 12.17 -14.46 18.34
CA LEU A 268 13.09 -15.41 18.98
C LEU A 268 14.10 -14.72 19.90
N LYS A 269 14.30 -13.40 19.75
CA LYS A 269 15.23 -12.58 20.54
C LYS A 269 16.63 -13.20 20.64
N LEU A 270 17.16 -13.59 19.48
CA LEU A 270 18.51 -14.12 19.37
C LEU A 270 19.53 -13.05 19.82
N PRO A 271 20.63 -13.45 20.47
CA PRO A 271 21.65 -12.51 20.92
C PRO A 271 22.32 -11.83 19.72
N ASP A 272 22.52 -10.51 19.83
CA ASP A 272 23.27 -9.68 18.89
C ASP A 272 22.77 -9.75 17.42
N LEU A 273 21.49 -10.09 17.27
CA LEU A 273 20.82 -10.23 15.98
C LEU A 273 20.60 -8.87 15.32
N GLN A 274 21.17 -8.73 14.13
CA GLN A 274 20.87 -7.66 13.20
C GLN A 274 20.14 -8.22 11.98
N MET A 275 19.25 -7.41 11.41
CA MET A 275 18.44 -7.78 10.26
C MET A 275 18.40 -6.62 9.27
N SER A 276 18.47 -6.95 7.98
CA SER A 276 18.20 -6.05 6.85
C SER A 276 17.01 -6.57 6.05
N GLN A 277 16.67 -5.91 4.93
CA GLN A 277 15.56 -6.33 4.07
C GLN A 277 15.70 -7.79 3.56
N HIS A 278 16.92 -8.34 3.45
CA HIS A 278 17.13 -9.66 2.86
C HIS A 278 17.99 -10.62 3.70
N GLN A 279 18.67 -10.13 4.73
CA GLN A 279 19.66 -10.91 5.46
C GLN A 279 19.56 -10.69 6.97
N LEU A 280 19.94 -11.72 7.73
CA LEU A 280 20.10 -11.66 9.17
C LEU A 280 21.51 -12.11 9.55
N TRP A 281 22.11 -11.49 10.56
CA TRP A 281 23.47 -11.80 10.99
C TRP A 281 23.68 -11.47 12.47
N ASP A 282 24.78 -11.97 13.01
CA ASP A 282 25.25 -11.66 14.35
C ASP A 282 26.31 -10.57 14.25
N GLU A 283 26.08 -9.39 14.81
CA GLU A 283 27.00 -8.25 14.69
C GLU A 283 28.36 -8.47 15.36
N THR A 284 28.45 -9.42 16.30
CA THR A 284 29.71 -9.75 16.98
C THR A 284 30.55 -10.74 16.18
N ARG A 285 29.92 -11.54 15.31
CA ARG A 285 30.56 -12.59 14.51
C ARG A 285 30.74 -12.24 13.04
N HIS A 286 29.86 -11.42 12.47
CA HIS A 286 29.79 -11.16 11.03
C HIS A 286 29.93 -9.68 10.74
N SER A 287 30.56 -9.36 9.60
CA SER A 287 30.53 -7.99 9.07
C SER A 287 29.14 -7.70 8.48
N PRO A 288 28.65 -6.45 8.58
CA PRO A 288 27.41 -6.05 7.92
C PRO A 288 27.48 -6.40 6.44
N PRO A 289 26.43 -6.97 5.86
CA PRO A 289 26.47 -7.36 4.46
C PRO A 289 26.63 -6.15 3.56
N GLU A 290 27.55 -6.25 2.59
CA GLU A 290 27.58 -5.32 1.47
C GLU A 290 26.25 -5.43 0.73
N ILE A 291 25.63 -4.29 0.39
CA ILE A 291 24.38 -4.22 -0.38
C ILE A 291 24.70 -4.70 -1.80
N THR A 292 24.74 -6.00 -2.01
CA THR A 292 24.84 -6.59 -3.35
C THR A 292 23.41 -6.77 -3.83
N ALA A 293 22.89 -5.75 -4.52
CA ALA A 293 21.62 -5.88 -5.24
C ALA A 293 21.69 -7.14 -6.11
N PRO A 294 20.70 -8.05 -6.05
CA PRO A 294 20.71 -9.23 -6.89
C PRO A 294 20.82 -8.83 -8.36
N LEU A 295 21.72 -9.48 -9.10
CA LEU A 295 21.83 -9.37 -10.56
C LEU A 295 20.62 -10.08 -11.19
N VAL A 296 19.43 -9.52 -11.05
CA VAL A 296 18.31 -9.86 -11.91
C VAL A 296 18.68 -9.33 -13.30
N PRO A 297 18.53 -10.11 -14.40
CA PRO A 297 18.74 -9.59 -15.74
C PRO A 297 17.84 -8.35 -15.89
N ARG A 298 18.45 -7.17 -15.96
CA ARG A 298 17.73 -5.91 -16.16
C ARG A 298 17.10 -6.02 -17.55
N ILE A 299 15.77 -6.02 -17.59
CA ILE A 299 15.02 -5.81 -18.81
C ILE A 299 15.55 -4.51 -19.42
N GLU A 300 16.05 -4.57 -20.66
CA GLU A 300 16.47 -3.38 -21.38
C GLU A 300 15.23 -2.57 -21.77
N LEU A 301 15.07 -1.42 -21.12
CA LEU A 301 14.01 -0.46 -21.43
C LEU A 301 14.56 0.59 -22.41
N PRO A 302 13.73 1.10 -23.34
CA PRO A 302 14.10 2.27 -24.12
C PRO A 302 14.43 3.47 -23.22
N ASP A 303 15.43 4.27 -23.56
CA ASP A 303 15.88 5.43 -22.76
C ASP A 303 14.74 6.32 -22.23
N PRO A 304 13.69 6.67 -23.02
CA PRO A 304 12.58 7.47 -22.50
C PRO A 304 11.79 6.77 -21.39
N VAL A 305 11.60 5.46 -21.50
CA VAL A 305 10.91 4.62 -20.51
C VAL A 305 11.77 4.45 -19.26
N GLU A 306 13.09 4.28 -19.43
CA GLU A 306 14.04 4.18 -18.32
C GLU A 306 14.06 5.47 -17.48
N ARG A 307 14.13 6.63 -18.16
CA ARG A 307 14.06 7.95 -17.51
C ARG A 307 12.74 8.15 -16.76
N LEU A 308 11.63 7.70 -17.36
CA LEU A 308 10.31 7.77 -16.75
C LEU A 308 10.20 6.86 -15.53
N ALA A 309 10.72 5.63 -15.62
CA ALA A 309 10.76 4.70 -14.51
C ALA A 309 11.52 5.24 -13.31
N ALA A 310 12.63 5.93 -13.54
CA ALA A 310 13.38 6.61 -12.47
C ALA A 310 12.62 7.80 -11.84
N LEU A 311 11.79 8.50 -12.61
CA LEU A 311 11.10 9.70 -12.15
C LEU A 311 9.84 9.39 -11.33
N ILE A 312 9.04 8.42 -11.78
CA ILE A 312 7.72 8.13 -11.19
C ILE A 312 7.61 6.72 -10.60
N ASN A 313 8.74 6.02 -10.46
CA ASN A 313 8.79 4.62 -10.04
C ASN A 313 7.92 3.70 -10.91
N LEU A 314 7.95 3.90 -12.24
CA LEU A 314 7.20 3.07 -13.18
C LEU A 314 7.69 1.61 -13.10
N PRO A 315 6.79 0.62 -13.01
CA PRO A 315 7.18 -0.79 -13.02
C PRO A 315 8.00 -1.17 -14.25
N ARG A 316 9.11 -1.86 -14.03
CA ARG A 316 10.00 -2.36 -15.09
C ARG A 316 9.44 -3.66 -15.64
N LEU A 317 8.63 -3.58 -16.69
CA LEU A 317 7.98 -4.73 -17.33
C LEU A 317 8.36 -4.85 -18.81
N PRO A 318 8.43 -6.08 -19.36
CA PRO A 318 8.52 -6.30 -20.80
C PRO A 318 7.30 -5.71 -21.52
N ARG A 319 7.52 -5.23 -22.75
CA ARG A 319 6.48 -4.57 -23.56
C ARG A 319 5.23 -5.46 -23.72
N GLU A 320 5.44 -6.75 -23.90
CA GLU A 320 4.38 -7.73 -24.14
C GLU A 320 3.53 -8.06 -22.90
N TRP A 321 3.89 -7.56 -21.71
CA TRP A 321 3.18 -7.83 -20.46
C TRP A 321 2.08 -6.80 -20.16
N TRP A 322 2.17 -5.58 -20.70
CA TRP A 322 1.21 -4.50 -20.40
C TRP A 322 -0.23 -4.85 -20.82
N GLN A 323 -0.42 -5.31 -22.05
CA GLN A 323 -1.72 -5.67 -22.58
C GLN A 323 -2.40 -6.82 -21.81
N PRO A 324 -1.73 -7.95 -21.50
CA PRO A 324 -2.26 -8.98 -20.61
C PRO A 324 -2.68 -8.47 -19.23
N ILE A 325 -1.96 -7.51 -18.65
CA ILE A 325 -2.34 -6.90 -17.36
C ILE A 325 -3.65 -6.13 -17.49
N TYR A 326 -3.78 -5.27 -18.52
CA TYR A 326 -5.02 -4.52 -18.75
C TYR A 326 -6.20 -5.45 -19.02
N HIS A 327 -5.98 -6.52 -19.80
CA HIS A 327 -7.00 -7.52 -20.07
C HIS A 327 -7.45 -8.25 -18.81
N THR A 328 -6.51 -8.66 -17.95
CA THR A 328 -6.83 -9.31 -16.68
C THR A 328 -7.61 -8.38 -15.74
N LEU A 329 -7.23 -7.10 -15.65
CA LEU A 329 -8.00 -6.11 -14.87
C LEU A 329 -9.42 -5.93 -15.42
N SER A 330 -9.56 -5.85 -16.74
CA SER A 330 -10.86 -5.83 -17.43
C SER A 330 -11.67 -7.09 -17.13
N GLU A 331 -11.07 -8.28 -17.19
CA GLU A 331 -11.72 -9.56 -16.89
C GLU A 331 -12.30 -9.54 -15.45
N TYR A 332 -11.53 -9.06 -14.48
CA TYR A 332 -11.98 -8.96 -13.09
C TYR A 332 -13.22 -8.08 -12.94
N VAL A 333 -13.18 -6.85 -13.46
CA VAL A 333 -14.29 -5.87 -13.28
C VAL A 333 -15.57 -6.26 -13.99
N HIS A 334 -15.48 -7.11 -15.02
CA HIS A 334 -16.65 -7.65 -15.72
C HIS A 334 -17.27 -8.87 -15.01
N SER A 335 -16.49 -9.58 -14.18
CA SER A 335 -16.91 -10.86 -13.59
C SER A 335 -17.14 -10.79 -12.07
N HIS A 336 -16.65 -9.76 -11.40
CA HIS A 336 -16.71 -9.62 -9.94
C HIS A 336 -17.26 -8.26 -9.52
N THR A 337 -17.84 -8.21 -8.32
CA THR A 337 -18.06 -6.93 -7.63
C THR A 337 -16.71 -6.31 -7.31
N PHE A 338 -16.53 -5.03 -7.66
CA PHE A 338 -15.24 -4.38 -7.49
C PHE A 338 -14.82 -4.30 -6.02
N ASN A 339 -13.60 -4.76 -5.76
CA ASN A 339 -12.82 -4.58 -4.54
C ASN A 339 -11.36 -4.48 -4.96
N LEU A 340 -10.66 -3.38 -4.67
CA LEU A 340 -9.30 -3.16 -5.21
C LEU A 340 -8.29 -4.21 -4.70
N THR A 341 -8.41 -4.58 -3.43
CA THR A 341 -7.48 -5.47 -2.73
C THR A 341 -7.59 -6.89 -3.29
N GLN A 342 -8.81 -7.35 -3.56
CA GLN A 342 -9.11 -8.61 -4.25
C GLN A 342 -8.77 -8.56 -5.74
N CYS A 343 -9.08 -7.44 -6.43
CA CYS A 343 -8.76 -7.23 -7.83
C CYS A 343 -7.26 -7.43 -8.10
N THR A 344 -6.42 -6.82 -7.26
CA THR A 344 -4.95 -6.92 -7.40
C THR A 344 -4.42 -8.33 -7.08
N SER A 345 -4.96 -8.99 -6.05
CA SER A 345 -4.61 -10.36 -5.68
C SER A 345 -4.99 -11.36 -6.78
N TRP A 346 -6.26 -11.31 -7.21
CA TRP A 346 -6.80 -12.18 -8.25
C TRP A 346 -6.08 -11.98 -9.58
N SER A 347 -5.84 -10.73 -9.99
CA SER A 347 -5.16 -10.43 -11.25
C SER A 347 -3.71 -10.92 -11.24
N ARG A 348 -2.99 -10.78 -10.12
CA ARG A 348 -1.65 -11.34 -9.95
C ARG A 348 -1.66 -12.86 -10.16
N ASP A 349 -2.58 -13.56 -9.51
CA ASP A 349 -2.66 -15.03 -9.61
C ASP A 349 -3.03 -15.48 -11.02
N ARG A 350 -3.99 -14.78 -11.65
CA ARG A 350 -4.39 -15.01 -13.03
C ARG A 350 -3.27 -14.80 -14.04
N LEU A 351 -2.46 -13.74 -13.87
CA LEU A 351 -1.28 -13.47 -14.69
C LEU A 351 -0.21 -14.55 -14.49
N ARG A 352 -0.03 -15.02 -13.24
CA ARG A 352 0.91 -16.11 -12.94
C ARG A 352 0.51 -17.42 -13.63
N GLU A 353 -0.78 -17.76 -13.66
CA GLU A 353 -1.30 -18.91 -14.42
C GLU A 353 -0.99 -18.83 -15.93
N GLN A 354 -0.89 -17.61 -16.47
CA GLN A 354 -0.52 -17.35 -17.86
C GLN A 354 1.01 -17.33 -18.09
N GLY A 355 1.81 -17.60 -17.07
CA GLY A 355 3.27 -17.56 -17.12
C GLY A 355 3.88 -16.16 -16.95
N LEU A 356 3.08 -15.16 -16.55
CA LEU A 356 3.52 -13.78 -16.32
C LEU A 356 3.73 -13.55 -14.82
N ALA A 357 4.98 -13.52 -14.38
CA ALA A 357 5.36 -13.34 -12.97
C ALA A 357 5.28 -11.86 -12.52
N VAL A 358 4.08 -11.28 -12.55
CA VAL A 358 3.81 -9.91 -12.10
C VAL A 358 3.53 -9.90 -10.61
N ASN A 359 4.17 -9.02 -9.85
CA ASN A 359 3.88 -8.87 -8.42
C ASN A 359 2.60 -8.05 -8.17
N ARG A 360 2.00 -8.21 -6.99
CA ARG A 360 0.75 -7.54 -6.63
C ARG A 360 0.86 -6.02 -6.66
N ASN A 361 1.97 -5.47 -6.17
CA ASN A 361 2.19 -4.02 -6.10
C ASN A 361 2.24 -3.38 -7.48
N THR A 362 2.75 -4.10 -8.49
CA THR A 362 2.76 -3.68 -9.89
C THR A 362 1.34 -3.61 -10.44
N VAL A 363 0.53 -4.65 -10.20
CA VAL A 363 -0.89 -4.64 -10.58
C VAL A 363 -1.62 -3.49 -9.89
N ALA A 364 -1.36 -3.28 -8.59
CA ALA A 364 -1.96 -2.21 -7.82
C ALA A 364 -1.54 -0.83 -8.33
N PHE A 365 -0.27 -0.64 -8.69
CA PHE A 365 0.22 0.59 -9.31
C PHE A 365 -0.54 0.90 -10.61
N ILE A 366 -0.75 -0.11 -11.46
CA ILE A 366 -1.46 0.05 -12.73
C ILE A 366 -2.95 0.36 -12.50
N ALA A 367 -3.63 -0.39 -11.62
CA ALA A 367 -5.03 -0.18 -11.28
C ALA A 367 -5.30 1.21 -10.65
N ARG A 368 -4.39 1.69 -9.79
CA ARG A 368 -4.46 3.05 -9.25
C ARG A 368 -4.17 4.08 -10.35
N GLY A 369 -3.16 3.84 -11.17
CA GLY A 369 -2.78 4.74 -12.25
C GLY A 369 -3.90 4.94 -13.28
N SER A 370 -4.64 3.88 -13.65
CA SER A 370 -5.82 4.01 -14.53
C SER A 370 -6.94 4.83 -13.88
N THR A 371 -7.17 4.65 -12.58
CA THR A 371 -8.14 5.42 -11.79
C THR A 371 -7.80 6.92 -11.78
N PHE A 372 -6.53 7.28 -11.53
CA PHE A 372 -6.08 8.67 -11.60
C PHE A 372 -6.06 9.22 -13.02
N GLY A 373 -5.93 8.35 -14.02
CA GLY A 373 -6.08 8.66 -15.44
C GLY A 373 -7.52 8.87 -15.92
N GLY A 374 -8.51 8.77 -15.03
CA GLY A 374 -9.91 8.99 -15.37
C GLY A 374 -10.70 7.73 -15.71
N CYS A 375 -10.12 6.54 -15.54
CA CYS A 375 -10.80 5.26 -15.71
C CYS A 375 -10.85 4.47 -14.39
N PRO A 376 -11.68 4.86 -13.40
CA PRO A 376 -11.88 4.06 -12.20
C PRO A 376 -12.46 2.69 -12.54
N LEU A 377 -11.88 1.64 -11.98
CA LEU A 377 -12.24 0.26 -12.29
C LEU A 377 -13.64 -0.15 -11.79
N TYR A 378 -14.24 0.60 -10.86
CA TYR A 378 -15.62 0.41 -10.38
C TYR A 378 -16.68 1.15 -11.21
N THR A 379 -16.29 1.78 -12.33
CA THR A 379 -17.25 2.47 -13.20
C THR A 379 -18.29 1.51 -13.79
N GLN A 380 -19.44 2.07 -14.16
CA GLN A 380 -20.54 1.36 -14.80
C GLN A 380 -20.93 2.11 -16.08
N PRO A 381 -20.93 1.44 -17.26
CA PRO A 381 -20.51 0.05 -17.49
C PRO A 381 -19.02 -0.20 -17.13
N PRO A 382 -18.62 -1.46 -16.83
CA PRO A 382 -17.23 -1.78 -16.51
C PRO A 382 -16.29 -1.42 -17.69
N PRO A 383 -15.08 -0.90 -17.41
CA PRO A 383 -14.17 -0.45 -18.46
C PRO A 383 -13.49 -1.63 -19.17
N SER A 384 -13.26 -1.45 -20.47
CA SER A 384 -12.49 -2.35 -21.31
C SER A 384 -10.98 -2.27 -21.05
N ALA A 385 -10.22 -3.27 -21.53
CA ALA A 385 -8.77 -3.28 -21.44
C ALA A 385 -8.11 -2.05 -22.09
N ASP A 386 -8.63 -1.61 -23.24
CA ASP A 386 -8.09 -0.45 -23.97
C ASP A 386 -8.34 0.87 -23.22
N GLU A 387 -9.51 1.03 -22.59
CA GLU A 387 -9.81 2.20 -21.75
C GLU A 387 -8.90 2.23 -20.51
N ILE A 388 -8.69 1.07 -19.86
CA ILE A 388 -7.79 0.94 -18.71
C ILE A 388 -6.36 1.31 -19.10
N GLY A 389 -5.85 0.74 -20.20
CA GLY A 389 -4.51 0.99 -20.71
C GLY A 389 -4.30 2.45 -21.10
N SER A 390 -5.23 3.03 -21.86
CA SER A 390 -5.17 4.42 -22.30
C SER A 390 -5.18 5.40 -21.12
N ALA A 391 -6.07 5.18 -20.14
CA ALA A 391 -6.10 6.00 -18.94
C ALA A 391 -4.82 5.88 -18.11
N PHE A 392 -4.29 4.67 -17.93
CA PHE A 392 -3.03 4.46 -17.23
C PHE A 392 -1.88 5.20 -17.90
N VAL A 393 -1.74 5.06 -19.22
CA VAL A 393 -0.69 5.74 -19.98
C VAL A 393 -0.85 7.26 -19.92
N ASN A 394 -2.06 7.78 -20.09
CA ASN A 394 -2.33 9.21 -19.96
C ASN A 394 -1.95 9.74 -18.56
N ASN A 395 -2.27 9.00 -17.49
CA ASN A 395 -1.84 9.34 -16.14
C ASN A 395 -0.32 9.38 -16.00
N VAL A 396 0.37 8.37 -16.54
CA VAL A 396 1.84 8.28 -16.51
C VAL A 396 2.48 9.48 -17.23
N LEU A 397 1.98 9.84 -18.41
CA LEU A 397 2.51 10.97 -19.18
C LEU A 397 2.18 12.32 -18.54
N ASN A 398 0.99 12.49 -17.95
CA ASN A 398 0.61 13.72 -17.27
C ASN A 398 1.41 13.98 -15.97
N ARG A 399 2.06 12.95 -15.42
CA ARG A 399 2.97 13.09 -14.26
C ARG A 399 4.38 13.53 -14.66
N THR A 400 4.66 13.66 -15.96
CA THR A 400 5.94 14.17 -16.47
C THR A 400 5.87 15.67 -16.69
N ASP A 401 6.98 16.35 -16.44
CA ASP A 401 7.14 17.72 -16.92
C ASP A 401 7.27 17.69 -18.45
N THR A 402 6.34 18.32 -19.16
CA THR A 402 6.30 18.35 -20.63
C THR A 402 7.58 18.93 -21.24
N GLU A 403 8.36 19.72 -20.49
CA GLU A 403 9.65 20.24 -20.97
C GLU A 403 10.77 19.20 -20.97
N SER A 404 10.60 18.07 -20.26
CA SER A 404 11.63 17.04 -20.10
C SER A 404 11.64 15.97 -21.20
N PHE A 405 10.59 15.90 -22.02
CA PHE A 405 10.43 14.86 -23.05
C PHE A 405 9.95 15.44 -24.38
N THR A 406 10.52 14.96 -25.48
CA THR A 406 10.07 15.29 -26.84
C THR A 406 8.81 14.50 -27.23
N GLU A 407 8.05 14.95 -28.22
CA GLU A 407 6.87 14.23 -28.72
C GLU A 407 7.20 12.81 -29.23
N GLU A 408 8.37 12.63 -29.83
CA GLU A 408 8.85 11.31 -30.29
C GLU A 408 9.12 10.37 -29.12
N GLU A 409 9.77 10.88 -28.06
CA GLU A 409 9.99 10.13 -26.82
C GLU A 409 8.68 9.74 -26.13
N LEU A 410 7.71 10.66 -26.03
CA LEU A 410 6.40 10.38 -25.47
C LEU A 410 5.65 9.33 -26.30
N THR A 411 5.79 9.35 -27.63
CA THR A 411 5.20 8.34 -28.53
C THR A 411 5.86 6.97 -28.33
N ALA A 412 7.18 6.93 -28.13
CA ALA A 412 7.89 5.69 -27.78
C ALA A 412 7.40 5.12 -26.45
N VAL A 413 7.18 5.97 -25.43
CA VAL A 413 6.61 5.54 -24.14
C VAL A 413 5.19 4.97 -24.31
N ARG A 414 4.30 5.66 -25.04
CA ARG A 414 2.93 5.15 -25.32
C ARG A 414 2.97 3.76 -25.94
N THR A 415 3.81 3.61 -26.96
CA THR A 415 4.01 2.36 -27.70
C THR A 415 4.56 1.23 -26.81
N TRP A 416 5.45 1.56 -25.88
CA TRP A 416 6.00 0.60 -24.92
C TRP A 416 4.98 0.14 -23.90
N LEU A 417 4.17 1.05 -23.37
CA LEU A 417 3.14 0.77 -22.37
C LEU A 417 1.86 0.15 -22.96
N GLY A 418 1.85 -0.12 -24.26
CA GLY A 418 0.75 -0.79 -24.94
C GLY A 418 -0.49 0.07 -25.18
N ALA A 419 -0.39 1.40 -25.09
CA ALA A 419 -1.47 2.28 -25.57
C ALA A 419 -1.43 2.32 -27.10
N HIS A 420 -2.54 1.94 -27.72
CA HIS A 420 -2.75 2.22 -29.13
C HIS A 420 -2.99 3.73 -29.29
N PRO A 421 -2.42 4.39 -30.32
CA PRO A 421 -2.84 5.76 -30.65
C PRO A 421 -4.37 5.74 -30.82
N GLU A 422 -5.06 6.72 -30.24
CA GLU A 422 -6.51 6.88 -30.37
C GLU A 422 -6.88 6.61 -31.84
N ASP A 423 -7.81 5.68 -32.08
CA ASP A 423 -8.41 5.53 -33.41
C ASP A 423 -8.86 6.93 -33.83
N GLU A 424 -8.26 7.46 -34.91
CA GLU A 424 -8.77 8.67 -35.55
C GLU A 424 -10.28 8.48 -35.72
N PRO A 425 -11.12 9.48 -35.37
CA PRO A 425 -12.55 9.37 -35.58
C PRO A 425 -12.79 9.00 -37.04
N ASP A 426 -13.48 7.89 -37.24
CA ASP A 426 -13.85 7.33 -38.55
C ASP A 426 -14.28 8.49 -39.48
N PRO A 427 -13.62 8.70 -40.64
CA PRO A 427 -13.93 9.85 -41.47
C PRO A 427 -15.41 9.83 -41.82
N GLU A 428 -16.11 10.94 -41.53
CA GLU A 428 -17.54 11.10 -41.80
C GLU A 428 -17.88 10.56 -43.20
N PRO A 429 -18.94 9.76 -43.36
CA PRO A 429 -19.27 9.20 -44.66
C PRO A 429 -19.57 10.35 -45.62
N GLU A 430 -18.76 10.46 -46.67
CA GLU A 430 -18.98 11.42 -47.75
C GLU A 430 -20.42 11.30 -48.26
N LEU A 431 -21.20 12.37 -48.07
CA LEU A 431 -22.53 12.47 -48.64
C LEU A 431 -22.39 12.49 -50.18
N PRO A 432 -23.12 11.63 -50.91
CA PRO A 432 -23.05 11.60 -52.36
C PRO A 432 -23.58 12.92 -52.96
N THR A 433 -22.86 13.42 -53.96
CA THR A 433 -23.12 14.67 -54.70
C THR A 433 -24.33 14.58 -55.64
#